data_AF-A2I901-F1
#
_entry.id   AF-A2I901-F1
#
_cell.length_a   1.000
_cell.length_b   1.000
_cell.length_c   1.000
_cell.angle_alpha   90.00
_cell.angle_beta   90.00
_cell.angle_gamma   90.00
#
_symmetry.space_group_name_H-M   'P 1'
#
loop_
_entity.id
_entity.type
_entity.pdbx_description
1 polymer ?
#
loop_
_entity_poly.entity_id
_entity_poly.type
_entity_poly.pdbx_seq_one_letter_code
_entity_poly.pdbx_strand_id
1 'polypeptide(L)'
;ATYNGSPFIIKQLDSIRNQSVSADKVIILDDCSSDDTIQIIKDYIEKYSLDSWLVSQNKTNQGHYRTFINLTKLVQEGIVFFSDQDDIWDSHKIEIMLPIFDRENVSMVFCKSRLIDESGNIISSPDTS
;
A
#
# COMPACT_ATOMS: atom_id res chain seq x y z
N ALA A 1 -5.55 -2.15 -2.08
CA ALA A 1 -6.67 -3.11 -2.06
C ALA A 1 -6.10 -4.52 -1.89
N THR A 2 -6.80 -5.43 -1.22
CA THR A 2 -6.29 -6.81 -0.99
C THR A 2 -7.28 -7.86 -1.46
N TYR A 3 -6.79 -9.01 -1.93
CA TYR A 3 -7.55 -10.22 -2.23
C TYR A 3 -6.62 -11.43 -2.22
N ASN A 4 -6.81 -12.38 -1.30
CA ASN A 4 -5.99 -13.57 -1.12
C ASN A 4 -4.47 -13.26 -1.07
N GLY A 5 -4.10 -12.23 -0.30
CA GLY A 5 -2.76 -11.66 -0.22
C GLY A 5 -1.95 -12.15 0.99
N SER A 6 -2.42 -13.15 1.74
CA SER A 6 -1.78 -13.61 2.97
C SER A 6 -0.27 -13.89 2.87
N PRO A 7 0.30 -14.38 1.73
CA PRO A 7 1.74 -14.62 1.65
C PRO A 7 2.61 -13.35 1.64
N PHE A 8 2.05 -12.22 1.21
CA PHE A 8 2.81 -10.99 0.95
C PHE A 8 2.46 -9.84 1.89
N ILE A 9 1.23 -9.86 2.43
CA ILE A 9 0.65 -8.71 3.12
C ILE A 9 1.51 -8.21 4.28
N ILE A 10 2.13 -9.10 5.07
CA ILE A 10 2.99 -8.68 6.20
C ILE A 10 4.18 -7.83 5.73
N LYS A 11 4.88 -8.26 4.66
CA LYS A 11 6.03 -7.52 4.12
C LYS A 11 5.60 -6.15 3.62
N GLN A 12 4.43 -6.08 2.98
CA GLN A 12 3.85 -4.83 2.50
C GLN A 12 3.52 -3.88 3.65
N LEU A 13 2.78 -4.35 4.66
CA LEU A 13 2.42 -3.55 5.85
C LEU A 13 3.68 -3.07 6.59
N ASP A 14 4.70 -3.92 6.75
CA ASP A 14 5.98 -3.53 7.35
C ASP A 14 6.68 -2.43 6.54
N SER A 15 6.66 -2.49 5.21
CA SER A 15 7.29 -1.46 4.37
C SER A 15 6.62 -0.09 4.49
N ILE A 16 5.29 -0.07 4.71
CA ILE A 16 4.51 1.16 4.89
C ILE A 16 4.66 1.70 6.32
N ARG A 17 4.59 0.83 7.34
CA ARG A 17 4.73 1.22 8.76
C ARG A 17 6.11 1.78 9.07
N ASN A 18 7.16 1.23 8.45
CA ASN A 18 8.55 1.62 8.71
C ASN A 18 9.08 2.72 7.76
N GLN A 19 8.19 3.49 7.11
CA GLN A 19 8.61 4.68 6.38
C GLN A 19 9.29 5.69 7.31
N SER A 20 10.33 6.36 6.83
CA SER A 20 11.05 7.42 7.57
C SER A 20 10.15 8.62 7.91
N VAL A 21 9.17 8.88 7.04
CA VAL A 21 8.04 9.77 7.29
C VAL A 21 6.77 8.95 7.23
N SER A 22 6.05 8.86 8.35
CA SER A 22 4.81 8.07 8.43
C SER A 22 3.69 8.71 7.61
N ALA A 23 2.84 7.86 7.00
CA ALA A 23 1.58 8.32 6.44
C ALA A 23 0.60 8.68 7.57
N ASP A 24 -0.14 9.79 7.41
CA ASP A 24 -1.15 10.21 8.38
C ASP A 24 -2.28 9.18 8.53
N LYS A 25 -2.62 8.51 7.43
CA LYS A 25 -3.70 7.53 7.36
C LYS A 25 -3.38 6.45 6.35
N VAL A 26 -3.72 5.20 6.69
CA VAL A 26 -3.65 4.06 5.78
C VAL A 26 -5.04 3.44 5.68
N ILE A 27 -5.54 3.26 4.46
CA ILE A 27 -6.87 2.71 4.22
C ILE A 27 -6.73 1.43 3.40
N ILE A 28 -7.19 0.33 3.98
CA ILE A 28 -7.12 -1.01 3.42
C ILE A 28 -8.55 -1.51 3.19
N LEU A 29 -8.81 -1.99 1.98
CA LEU A 29 -10.08 -2.61 1.61
C LEU A 29 -9.77 -4.00 1.04
N ASP A 30 -10.27 -5.00 1.74
CA ASP A 30 -10.21 -6.41 1.34
C ASP A 30 -11.41 -6.78 0.47
N ASP A 31 -11.15 -7.45 -0.65
CA ASP A 31 -12.16 -7.77 -1.65
C ASP A 31 -12.79 -9.15 -1.43
N CYS A 32 -13.21 -9.41 -0.19
CA CYS A 32 -13.80 -10.69 0.22
C CYS A 32 -12.81 -11.86 0.02
N SER A 33 -11.60 -11.71 0.56
CA SER A 33 -10.60 -12.79 0.59
C SER A 33 -11.17 -14.05 1.23
N SER A 34 -10.79 -15.20 0.69
CA SER A 34 -11.15 -16.52 1.20
C SER A 34 -10.06 -17.13 2.10
N ASP A 35 -8.90 -16.50 2.16
CA ASP A 35 -7.79 -16.86 3.04
C ASP A 35 -7.74 -15.95 4.29
N ASP A 36 -6.67 -16.05 5.07
CA ASP A 36 -6.52 -15.31 6.33
C ASP A 36 -6.11 -13.84 6.14
N THR A 37 -6.08 -13.30 4.93
CA THR A 37 -5.61 -11.93 4.63
C THR A 37 -6.21 -10.89 5.55
N ILE A 38 -7.54 -10.88 5.69
CA ILE A 38 -8.26 -9.89 6.50
C ILE A 38 -7.94 -10.02 7.99
N GLN A 39 -7.75 -11.25 8.49
CA GLN A 39 -7.44 -11.49 9.89
C GLN A 39 -6.01 -11.04 10.18
N ILE A 40 -5.07 -11.37 9.31
CA ILE A 40 -3.67 -10.95 9.40
C ILE A 40 -3.57 -9.42 9.50
N ILE A 41 -4.31 -8.68 8.67
CA ILE A 41 -4.29 -7.20 8.69
C ILE A 41 -4.84 -6.67 10.02
N LYS A 42 -5.95 -7.23 10.52
CA LYS A 42 -6.55 -6.80 11.80
C LYS A 42 -5.60 -7.03 12.96
N ASP A 43 -5.04 -8.23 13.06
CA ASP A 43 -4.09 -8.60 14.10
C ASP A 43 -2.84 -7.73 14.05
N TYR A 44 -2.38 -7.37 12.84
CA TYR A 44 -1.23 -6.48 12.65
C TYR A 44 -1.51 -5.06 13.15
N ILE A 45 -2.68 -4.50 12.82
CA ILE A 45 -3.10 -3.16 13.28
C ILE A 45 -3.18 -3.13 14.80
N GLU A 46 -3.78 -4.15 15.43
CA GLU A 46 -3.89 -4.27 16.88
C GLU A 46 -2.51 -4.41 17.54
N LYS A 47 -1.66 -5.32 17.03
CA LYS A 47 -0.33 -5.61 17.56
C LYS A 47 0.57 -4.38 17.65
N TYR A 48 0.45 -3.44 16.71
CA TYR A 48 1.27 -2.24 16.65
C TYR A 48 0.53 -0.95 17.01
N SER A 49 -0.70 -1.06 17.51
CA SER A 49 -1.54 0.08 17.91
C SER A 49 -1.64 1.16 16.83
N LEU A 50 -1.93 0.73 15.59
CA LEU A 50 -1.98 1.60 14.41
C LEU A 50 -3.37 2.25 14.27
N ASP A 51 -3.72 3.14 15.18
CA ASP A 51 -5.08 3.72 15.27
C ASP A 51 -5.52 4.49 14.00
N SER A 52 -4.56 4.99 13.20
CA SER A 52 -4.84 5.66 11.93
C SER A 52 -4.96 4.72 10.72
N TRP A 53 -4.81 3.41 10.93
CA TRP A 53 -4.95 2.39 9.89
C TRP A 53 -6.36 1.82 9.92
N LEU A 54 -7.10 2.02 8.85
CA LEU A 54 -8.47 1.56 8.71
C LEU A 54 -8.53 0.36 7.78
N VAL A 55 -9.06 -0.76 8.26
CA VAL A 55 -9.31 -1.94 7.45
C VAL A 55 -10.81 -2.22 7.35
N SER A 56 -11.26 -2.52 6.14
CA SER A 56 -12.64 -2.93 5.84
C SER A 56 -12.67 -4.04 4.81
N GLN A 57 -13.80 -4.72 4.68
CA GLN A 57 -13.97 -5.84 3.76
C GLN A 57 -15.25 -5.67 2.94
N ASN A 58 -15.16 -5.94 1.64
CA ASN A 58 -16.32 -6.00 0.75
C ASN A 58 -17.20 -7.21 1.10
N LYS A 59 -18.52 -7.07 0.92
CA LYS A 59 -19.48 -8.16 1.15
C LYS A 59 -19.39 -9.28 0.11
N THR A 60 -18.91 -8.94 -1.09
CA THR A 60 -18.72 -9.87 -2.20
C THR A 60 -17.47 -9.44 -2.95
N ASN A 61 -16.79 -10.37 -3.61
CA ASN A 61 -15.68 -10.03 -4.50
C ASN A 61 -16.17 -9.14 -5.66
N GLN A 62 -15.59 -7.95 -5.79
CA GLN A 62 -15.91 -6.94 -6.80
C GLN A 62 -14.83 -6.83 -7.89
N GLY A 63 -13.72 -7.55 -7.72
CA GLY A 63 -12.50 -7.43 -8.50
C GLY A 63 -11.58 -6.32 -7.99
N HIS A 64 -10.27 -6.59 -8.05
CA HIS A 64 -9.20 -5.68 -7.59
C HIS A 64 -9.38 -4.24 -8.08
N TYR A 65 -9.61 -4.04 -9.39
CA TYR A 65 -9.79 -2.71 -9.97
C TYR A 65 -10.93 -1.92 -9.31
N ARG A 66 -12.10 -2.56 -9.13
CA ARG A 66 -13.27 -1.89 -8.56
C ARG A 66 -13.06 -1.58 -7.08
N THR A 67 -12.44 -2.50 -6.36
CA THR A 67 -12.05 -2.32 -4.95
C THR A 67 -11.08 -1.16 -4.80
N PHE A 68 -10.10 -1.05 -5.69
CA PHE A 68 -9.13 0.03 -5.72
C PHE A 68 -9.79 1.40 -6.00
N ILE A 69 -10.69 1.47 -6.98
CA ILE A 69 -11.46 2.68 -7.28
C ILE A 69 -12.42 3.04 -6.14
N ASN A 70 -12.90 2.08 -5.37
CA ASN A 70 -13.71 2.40 -4.19
C ASN A 70 -12.87 3.02 -3.07
N LEU A 71 -11.61 2.60 -2.89
CA LEU A 71 -10.68 3.21 -1.94
C LEU A 71 -10.43 4.69 -2.26
N THR A 72 -10.24 5.04 -3.54
CA THR A 72 -9.98 6.44 -3.92
C THR A 72 -11.11 7.38 -3.56
N LYS A 73 -12.35 6.91 -3.60
CA LYS A 73 -13.55 7.69 -3.22
C LYS A 73 -13.64 7.99 -1.73
N LEU A 74 -12.86 7.28 -0.89
CA LEU A 74 -12.83 7.50 0.56
C LEU A 74 -11.88 8.63 0.97
N VAL A 75 -11.07 9.12 0.03
CA VAL A 75 -10.13 10.22 0.28
C VAL A 75 -10.71 11.50 -0.34
N GLN A 76 -10.90 12.53 0.48
CA GLN A 76 -11.49 13.80 0.05
C GLN A 76 -10.42 14.83 -0.32
N GLU A 77 -9.28 14.80 0.37
CA GLU A 77 -8.20 15.76 0.23
C GLU A 77 -6.85 15.13 0.63
N GLY A 78 -5.75 15.77 0.24
CA GLY A 78 -4.39 15.34 0.53
C GLY A 78 -3.70 14.59 -0.61
N ILE A 79 -2.48 14.14 -0.34
CA ILE A 79 -1.64 13.39 -1.28
C ILE A 79 -1.91 11.89 -1.07
N VAL A 80 -2.30 11.20 -2.14
CA VAL A 80 -2.60 9.76 -2.09
C VAL A 80 -1.42 8.98 -2.66
N PHE A 81 -0.92 8.04 -1.85
CA PHE A 81 0.04 7.04 -2.29
C PHE A 81 -0.67 5.71 -2.50
N PHE A 82 -0.48 5.12 -3.67
CA PHE A 82 -1.06 3.85 -4.06
C PHE A 82 -0.11 2.70 -3.77
N SER A 83 -0.63 1.60 -3.23
CA SER A 83 0.10 0.35 -3.01
C SER A 83 -0.77 -0.84 -3.39
N ASP A 84 -0.20 -1.76 -4.16
CA ASP A 84 -0.74 -3.11 -4.28
C ASP A 84 -0.29 -3.99 -3.10
N GLN A 85 -0.92 -5.15 -2.94
CA GLN A 85 -0.76 -6.02 -1.77
C GLN A 85 0.57 -6.78 -1.73
N ASP A 86 1.25 -6.85 -2.87
CA ASP A 86 2.54 -7.51 -3.10
C ASP A 86 3.70 -6.51 -3.32
N ASP A 87 3.42 -5.20 -3.25
CA ASP A 87 4.44 -4.16 -3.30
C ASP A 87 5.20 -4.02 -1.98
N ILE A 88 6.51 -3.77 -2.08
CA ILE A 88 7.37 -3.37 -0.96
C ILE A 88 7.92 -1.98 -1.26
N TRP A 89 7.64 -1.01 -0.39
CA TRP A 89 8.13 0.35 -0.56
C TRP A 89 9.56 0.52 -0.05
N ASP A 90 10.32 1.38 -0.73
CA ASP A 90 11.57 1.92 -0.19
C ASP A 90 11.28 2.74 1.07
N SER A 91 12.10 2.62 2.12
CA SER A 91 11.82 3.22 3.43
C SER A 91 11.76 4.75 3.42
N HIS A 92 12.29 5.41 2.39
CA HIS A 92 12.30 6.88 2.27
C HIS A 92 11.33 7.38 1.18
N LYS A 93 10.44 6.53 0.66
CA LYS A 93 9.55 6.87 -0.46
C LYS A 93 8.71 8.12 -0.16
N ILE A 94 8.02 8.15 0.99
CA ILE A 94 7.18 9.29 1.38
C ILE A 94 8.03 10.55 1.58
N GLU A 95 9.14 10.44 2.30
CA GLU A 95 10.08 11.56 2.56
C GLU A 95 10.58 12.21 1.27
N ILE A 96 10.96 11.41 0.28
CA ILE A 96 11.48 11.91 -1.00
C ILE A 96 10.37 12.51 -1.86
N MET A 97 9.18 11.89 -1.87
CA MET A 97 8.11 12.28 -2.79
C MET A 97 7.30 13.48 -2.30
N LEU A 98 7.08 13.63 -0.98
CA LEU A 98 6.26 14.71 -0.42
C LEU A 98 6.72 16.12 -0.86
N PRO A 99 8.01 16.51 -0.73
CA PRO A 99 8.45 17.87 -1.09
C PRO A 99 8.35 18.19 -2.57
N ILE A 100 8.11 17.19 -3.44
CA ILE A 100 7.94 17.39 -4.87
C ILE A 100 6.57 18.02 -5.16
N PHE A 101 5.55 17.73 -4.33
CA PHE A 101 4.21 18.32 -4.47
C PHE A 101 4.17 19.81 -4.10
N ASP A 102 5.14 20.32 -3.34
CA ASP A 102 5.28 21.75 -3.02
C ASP A 102 5.79 22.59 -4.21
N ARG A 103 6.18 21.93 -5.31
CA ARG A 103 6.58 22.61 -6.55
C ARG A 103 5.33 23.05 -7.33
N GLU A 104 5.48 24.11 -8.13
CA GLU A 104 4.36 24.64 -8.88
C GLU A 104 3.71 23.60 -9.81
N ASN A 105 2.38 23.47 -9.71
CA ASN A 105 1.52 22.68 -10.60
C ASN A 105 1.79 21.16 -10.65
N VAL A 106 2.32 20.56 -9.58
CA VAL A 106 2.51 19.09 -9.52
C VAL A 106 1.21 18.41 -9.08
N SER A 107 0.62 17.59 -9.97
CA SER A 107 -0.57 16.77 -9.65
C SER A 107 -0.26 15.29 -9.43
N MET A 108 0.92 14.82 -9.88
CA MET A 108 1.30 13.41 -9.80
C MET A 108 2.83 13.28 -9.74
N VAL A 109 3.30 12.39 -8.88
CA VAL A 109 4.71 12.00 -8.76
C VAL A 109 4.78 10.49 -8.83
N PHE A 110 5.70 9.96 -9.63
CA PHE A 110 5.99 8.54 -9.71
C PHE A 110 7.50 8.32 -9.60
N CYS A 111 7.88 7.15 -9.11
CA CYS A 111 9.26 6.70 -9.07
C CYS A 111 9.40 5.43 -9.90
N LYS A 112 10.63 5.10 -10.29
CA LYS A 112 10.88 3.79 -10.89
C LYS A 112 10.70 2.69 -9.84
N SER A 113 10.34 1.49 -10.27
CA SER A 113 10.23 0.29 -9.43
C SER A 113 11.25 -0.76 -9.85
N ARG A 114 11.64 -1.63 -8.92
CA ARG A 114 12.43 -2.83 -9.20
C ARG A 114 11.50 -4.02 -9.18
N LEU A 115 11.62 -4.92 -10.16
CA LEU A 115 10.89 -6.17 -10.15
C LEU A 115 11.64 -7.16 -9.25
N ILE A 116 10.93 -7.76 -8.31
CA ILE A 116 11.47 -8.77 -7.40
C ILE A 116 10.69 -10.09 -7.53
N ASP A 117 11.33 -11.20 -7.20
CA ASP A 117 10.65 -12.48 -7.03
C ASP A 117 10.01 -12.60 -5.64
N GLU A 118 9.30 -13.71 -5.39
CA GLU A 118 8.64 -14.01 -4.11
C GLU A 118 9.63 -14.12 -2.91
N SER A 119 10.90 -14.41 -3.20
CA SER A 119 11.99 -14.47 -2.23
C SER A 119 12.62 -13.09 -1.96
N GLY A 120 12.26 -12.07 -2.74
CA GLY A 120 12.80 -10.71 -2.64
C GLY A 120 14.04 -10.46 -3.49
N ASN A 121 14.43 -11.38 -4.36
CA ASN A 121 15.56 -11.19 -5.25
C ASN A 121 15.17 -10.30 -6.44
N ILE A 122 16.05 -9.38 -6.83
CA ILE A 122 15.80 -8.47 -7.96
C ILE A 122 15.88 -9.27 -9.27
N ILE A 123 14.77 -9.31 -10.01
CA ILE A 123 14.65 -9.86 -11.36
C ILE A 123 15.07 -8.81 -12.40
N SER A 124 14.68 -7.55 -12.18
CA SER A 124 14.97 -6.46 -13.12
C SER A 124 15.07 -5.12 -12.37
N SER A 125 16.04 -4.29 -12.78
CA SER A 125 16.21 -2.95 -12.24
C SER A 125 16.19 -1.90 -13.37
N PRO A 126 15.66 -0.70 -13.13
CA PRO A 126 15.64 0.36 -14.14
C PRO A 126 16.99 1.01 -14.43
N ASP A 127 18.03 0.64 -13.67
CA ASP A 127 19.39 1.19 -13.79
C ASP A 127 20.32 0.22 -14.55
N THR A 128 19.78 -0.92 -14.99
CA THR A 128 20.40 -1.82 -15.97
C THR A 128 19.89 -1.49 -17.38
N SER A 129 20.34 -0.36 -17.92
CA SER A 129 20.30 -0.04 -19.35
C SER A 129 21.42 0.92 -19.71
#